data_AF-A0AAU4M5K8-F1
#
_entry.id   AF-A0AAU4M5K8-F1
#
_cell.length_a   1.000
_cell.length_b   1.000
_cell.length_c   1.000
_cell.angle_alpha   90.00
_cell.angle_beta   90.00
_cell.angle_gamma   90.00
#
_symmetry.space_group_name_H-M   'P 1'
#
loop_
_entity.id
_entity.type
_entity.pdbx_description
1 polymer ?
#
loop_
_entity_poly.entity_id
_entity_poly.type
_entity_poly.pdbx_seq_one_letter_code
_entity_poly.pdbx_strand_id
1 'polypeptide(L)'
;MFFGPKEVVVDPADSSWSTGNIVLDSAPPFGTTGPGSDVSIEWATGTPSLGNWSSGPTLAPWPGDGPDPDASQCAEQVRKHGTYDGGSMPKGARFCVQTREGRTALLRVTVSPIGRTPLHLQITVWDLPQG
;
A
#
# COMPACT_ATOMS: atom_id res chain seq x y z
N MET A 1 2.65 -18.68 3.37
CA MET A 1 3.91 -17.95 3.16
C MET A 1 3.71 -16.50 3.58
N PHE A 2 4.77 -15.92 4.11
CA PHE A 2 4.80 -14.58 4.70
C PHE A 2 5.99 -13.87 4.10
N PHE A 3 5.77 -12.69 3.56
CA PHE A 3 6.82 -11.88 2.94
C PHE A 3 6.95 -10.56 3.68
N GLY A 4 8.14 -10.29 4.20
CA GLY A 4 8.45 -9.05 4.92
C GLY A 4 8.54 -9.23 6.44
N PRO A 5 8.49 -8.13 7.22
CA PRO A 5 8.44 -6.76 6.74
C PRO A 5 9.66 -6.41 5.87
N LYS A 6 9.43 -5.80 4.71
CA LYS A 6 10.48 -5.37 3.77
C LYS A 6 10.39 -3.87 3.52
N GLU A 7 11.54 -3.19 3.46
CA GLU A 7 11.58 -1.80 3.01
C GLU A 7 11.33 -1.73 1.50
N VAL A 8 10.42 -0.84 1.11
CA VAL A 8 10.13 -0.48 -0.28
C VAL A 8 10.22 1.03 -0.39
N VAL A 9 11.04 1.49 -1.32
CA VAL A 9 11.16 2.91 -1.66
C VAL A 9 10.43 3.12 -2.97
N VAL A 10 9.51 4.09 -2.99
CA VAL A 10 8.81 4.51 -4.20
C VAL A 10 9.28 5.92 -4.52
N ASP A 11 10.07 6.05 -5.58
CA ASP A 11 10.63 7.32 -6.03
C ASP A 11 9.74 7.93 -7.11
N PRO A 12 9.27 9.19 -6.97
CA PRO A 12 8.55 9.88 -8.03
C PRO A 12 9.35 10.03 -9.34
N ALA A 13 10.69 9.99 -9.29
CA ALA A 13 11.55 10.05 -10.47
C ALA A 13 11.48 8.79 -11.35
N ASP A 14 11.09 7.65 -10.77
CA ASP A 14 10.94 6.37 -11.50
C ASP A 14 9.62 6.31 -12.30
N SER A 15 8.79 7.35 -12.19
CA SER A 15 7.49 7.42 -12.85
C SER A 15 7.45 8.46 -13.97
N SER A 16 6.97 8.06 -15.15
CA SER A 16 6.77 8.97 -16.28
C SER A 16 5.57 9.92 -16.09
N TRP A 17 4.67 9.62 -15.14
CA TRP A 17 3.41 10.35 -14.91
C TRP A 17 3.28 10.93 -13.50
N SER A 18 4.37 10.98 -12.72
CA SER A 18 4.32 11.33 -11.29
C SER A 18 3.46 10.38 -10.46
N THR A 19 3.36 9.12 -10.90
CA THR A 19 2.62 8.03 -10.24
C THR A 19 3.54 6.83 -10.00
N GLY A 20 3.77 6.51 -8.73
CA GLY A 20 4.51 5.32 -8.33
C GLY A 20 3.56 4.17 -8.10
N ASN A 21 4.00 2.94 -8.36
CA ASN A 21 3.15 1.76 -8.26
C ASN A 21 3.75 0.74 -7.29
N ILE A 22 2.88 -0.06 -6.68
CA ILE A 22 3.26 -1.22 -5.87
C ILE A 22 2.38 -2.39 -6.28
N VAL A 23 3.02 -3.52 -6.58
CA VAL A 23 2.42 -4.81 -6.94
C VAL A 23 2.72 -5.81 -5.82
N LEU A 24 1.68 -6.22 -5.13
CA LEU A 24 1.70 -7.04 -3.92
C LEU A 24 1.30 -8.50 -4.23
N ASP A 25 0.58 -8.74 -5.31
CA ASP A 25 0.12 -10.06 -5.77
C ASP A 25 1.15 -10.83 -6.62
N SER A 26 2.24 -10.18 -7.05
CA SER A 26 3.34 -10.80 -7.80
C SER A 26 4.20 -11.81 -6.99
N ALA A 27 5.06 -12.56 -7.68
CA ALA A 27 6.01 -13.51 -7.09
C ALA A 27 7.44 -13.24 -7.61
N PRO A 28 8.37 -12.74 -6.77
CA PRO A 28 8.16 -12.31 -5.38
C PRO A 28 7.28 -11.04 -5.31
N PRO A 29 6.57 -10.80 -4.19
CA PRO A 29 5.81 -9.57 -4.01
C PRO A 29 6.75 -8.35 -3.93
N PHE A 30 6.20 -7.12 -3.90
CA PHE A 30 6.92 -5.84 -3.81
C PHE A 30 7.44 -5.27 -5.14
N GLY A 31 6.84 -5.62 -6.28
CA GLY A 31 7.18 -4.98 -7.54
C GLY A 31 6.81 -3.49 -7.52
N THR A 32 7.72 -2.60 -7.91
CA THR A 32 7.42 -1.15 -8.03
C THR A 32 7.17 -0.70 -9.47
N THR A 33 7.32 -1.62 -10.41
CA THR A 33 7.16 -1.41 -11.85
C THR A 33 6.33 -2.56 -12.45
N GLY A 34 5.27 -2.25 -13.20
CA GLY A 34 4.49 -3.26 -13.93
C GLY A 34 3.00 -2.92 -14.06
N PRO A 35 2.27 -3.55 -15.00
CA PRO A 35 0.81 -3.49 -15.06
C PRO A 35 0.19 -4.20 -13.85
N GLY A 36 -1.01 -3.77 -13.43
CA GLY A 36 -1.73 -4.41 -12.32
C GLY A 36 -1.30 -3.93 -10.93
N SER A 37 -1.01 -2.63 -10.78
CA SER A 37 -0.70 -2.06 -9.47
C SER A 37 -1.85 -2.25 -8.48
N ASP A 38 -1.54 -2.81 -7.32
CA ASP A 38 -2.48 -2.93 -6.21
C ASP A 38 -2.67 -1.59 -5.50
N VAL A 39 -1.59 -0.80 -5.47
CA VAL A 39 -1.54 0.52 -4.85
C VAL A 39 -0.71 1.45 -5.72
N SER A 40 -1.15 2.70 -5.82
CA SER A 40 -0.46 3.78 -6.50
C SER A 40 -0.27 4.97 -5.56
N ILE A 41 0.80 5.72 -5.81
CA ILE A 41 1.12 6.96 -5.11
C ILE A 41 1.08 8.07 -6.14
N GLU A 42 0.23 9.07 -5.95
CA GLU A 42 0.12 10.22 -6.84
C GLU A 42 0.82 11.44 -6.26
N TRP A 43 1.74 12.05 -7.02
CA TRP A 43 2.49 13.25 -6.63
C TRP A 43 2.01 14.53 -7.33
N ALA A 44 1.04 14.44 -8.23
CA ALA A 44 0.70 15.51 -9.17
C ALA A 44 0.03 16.75 -8.54
N THR A 45 -0.58 16.63 -7.35
CA THR A 45 -1.46 17.66 -6.77
C THR A 45 -0.92 18.33 -5.49
N GLY A 46 0.38 18.19 -5.22
CA GLY A 46 1.09 18.90 -4.15
C GLY A 46 1.35 18.04 -2.91
N THR A 47 0.30 17.48 -2.30
CA THR A 47 0.45 16.50 -1.19
C THR A 47 0.29 15.09 -1.76
N PRO A 48 1.32 14.23 -1.64
CA PRO A 48 1.22 12.89 -2.20
C PRO A 48 0.18 12.06 -1.46
N SER A 49 -0.64 11.33 -2.21
CA SER A 49 -1.70 10.47 -1.69
C SER A 49 -1.53 9.02 -2.11
N LEU A 50 -2.00 8.11 -1.26
CA LEU A 50 -2.05 6.68 -1.52
C LEU A 50 -3.43 6.29 -2.03
N GLY A 51 -3.52 5.40 -3.00
CA GLY A 51 -4.80 4.82 -3.39
C GLY A 51 -4.65 3.69 -4.38
N ASN A 52 -5.76 3.25 -4.95
CA ASN A 52 -5.88 2.00 -5.70
C ASN A 52 -6.95 2.11 -6.81
N TRP A 53 -6.99 3.27 -7.48
CA TRP A 53 -8.00 3.66 -8.47
C TRP A 53 -8.27 2.61 -9.57
N SER A 54 -7.30 1.76 -9.91
CA SER A 54 -7.45 0.66 -10.86
C SER A 54 -7.97 -0.65 -10.25
N SER A 55 -7.97 -0.79 -8.93
CA SER A 55 -8.02 -2.07 -8.19
C SER A 55 -9.28 -2.24 -7.30
N GLY A 56 -10.17 -1.24 -7.26
CA GLY A 56 -11.40 -1.29 -6.45
C GLY A 56 -11.18 -0.73 -5.05
N PRO A 57 -12.16 -0.76 -4.13
CA PRO A 57 -12.02 -0.25 -2.76
C PRO A 57 -11.23 -1.24 -1.87
N THR A 58 -10.01 -1.59 -2.30
CA THR A 58 -9.13 -2.61 -1.70
C THR A 58 -8.17 -2.06 -0.64
N LEU A 59 -8.29 -0.79 -0.28
CA LEU A 59 -7.38 -0.07 0.63
C LEU A 59 -8.18 0.45 1.81
N ALA A 60 -7.62 0.42 3.02
CA ALA A 60 -8.23 1.06 4.19
C ALA A 60 -7.15 1.58 5.16
N PRO A 61 -7.23 2.85 5.60
CA PRO A 61 -6.39 3.33 6.69
C PRO A 61 -6.62 2.55 7.98
N TRP A 62 -5.55 2.29 8.73
CA TRP A 62 -5.60 1.68 10.05
C TRP A 62 -5.67 2.78 11.13
N PRO A 63 -6.75 2.84 11.95
CA PRO A 63 -7.02 3.99 12.80
C PRO A 63 -6.27 4.01 14.16
N GLY A 64 -5.47 2.99 14.46
CA GLY A 64 -4.82 2.85 15.77
C GLY A 64 -3.34 3.22 15.75
N ASP A 65 -2.80 3.57 16.93
CA ASP A 65 -1.36 3.67 17.24
C ASP A 65 -0.80 2.43 17.95
N GLY A 66 -1.65 1.41 18.15
CA GLY A 66 -1.32 0.14 18.79
C GLY A 66 -0.44 -0.79 17.95
N PRO A 67 -0.31 -2.08 18.32
CA PRO A 67 0.44 -3.05 17.54
C PRO A 67 -0.06 -3.14 16.10
N ASP A 68 0.82 -3.60 15.20
CA ASP A 68 0.46 -3.81 13.80
C ASP A 68 -0.60 -4.91 13.69
N PRO A 69 -1.64 -4.73 12.85
CA PRO A 69 -2.67 -5.73 12.67
C PRO A 69 -2.11 -6.99 12.02
N ASP A 70 -2.69 -8.14 12.34
CA ASP A 70 -2.49 -9.36 11.57
C ASP A 70 -3.30 -9.34 10.26
N ALA A 71 -3.10 -10.38 9.44
CA ALA A 71 -3.76 -10.52 8.14
C ALA A 71 -5.29 -10.46 8.24
N SER A 72 -5.87 -11.10 9.25
CA SER A 72 -7.33 -11.21 9.39
C SER A 72 -7.96 -9.87 9.79
N GLN A 73 -7.32 -9.17 10.72
CA GLN A 73 -7.71 -7.83 11.14
C GLN A 73 -7.60 -6.83 9.99
N CYS A 74 -6.54 -6.95 9.19
CA CYS A 74 -6.28 -6.07 8.06
C CYS A 74 -7.27 -6.31 6.91
N ALA A 75 -7.58 -7.58 6.60
CA ALA A 75 -8.62 -7.93 5.64
C ALA A 75 -10.02 -7.47 6.10
N GLU A 76 -10.33 -7.62 7.39
CA GLU A 76 -11.60 -7.15 7.94
C GLU A 76 -11.73 -5.62 7.86
N GLN A 77 -10.64 -4.89 8.09
CA GLN A 77 -10.59 -3.44 7.97
C GLN A 77 -10.91 -3.00 6.53
N VAL A 78 -10.30 -3.64 5.52
CA VAL A 78 -10.60 -3.37 4.11
C VAL A 78 -12.05 -3.72 3.77
N ARG A 79 -12.55 -4.87 4.23
CA ARG A 79 -13.95 -5.26 3.99
C ARG A 79 -14.95 -4.24 4.52
N LYS A 80 -14.70 -3.65 5.69
CA LYS A 80 -15.60 -2.69 6.34
C LYS A 80 -15.43 -1.26 5.88
N HIS A 81 -14.20 -0.87 5.56
CA HIS A 81 -13.80 0.53 5.37
C HIS A 81 -13.01 0.76 4.07
N GLY A 82 -13.12 -0.17 3.13
CA GLY A 82 -12.47 -0.12 1.82
C GLY A 82 -12.76 1.18 1.09
N THR A 83 -11.71 1.79 0.57
CA THR A 83 -11.73 3.08 -0.13
C THR A 83 -10.81 3.04 -1.35
N TYR A 84 -11.05 3.99 -2.25
CA TYR A 84 -10.18 4.25 -3.40
C TYR A 84 -8.95 5.10 -3.04
N ASP A 85 -9.08 5.88 -1.98
CA ASP A 85 -8.13 6.88 -1.51
C ASP A 85 -7.85 6.64 -0.03
N GLY A 86 -6.61 6.29 0.28
CA GLY A 86 -6.12 6.12 1.64
C GLY A 86 -5.82 7.46 2.32
N GLY A 87 -5.74 8.54 1.54
CA GLY A 87 -5.48 9.88 2.02
C GLY A 87 -4.00 10.15 2.29
N SER A 88 -3.74 10.94 3.33
CA SER A 88 -2.41 11.42 3.67
C SER A 88 -1.53 10.31 4.25
N MET A 89 -0.23 10.39 3.97
CA MET A 89 0.77 9.40 4.39
C MET A 89 1.79 9.98 5.40
N PRO A 90 1.38 10.49 6.57
CA PRO A 90 2.36 10.92 7.57
C PRO A 90 3.20 9.74 8.06
N LYS A 91 4.39 10.03 8.59
CA LYS A 91 5.25 8.99 9.19
C LYS A 91 4.49 8.25 10.28
N GLY A 92 4.52 6.92 10.23
CA GLY A 92 3.80 6.04 11.15
C GLY A 92 2.39 5.67 10.69
N ALA A 93 1.85 6.33 9.66
CA ALA A 93 0.58 5.93 9.06
C ALA A 93 0.64 4.48 8.56
N ARG A 94 -0.50 3.80 8.68
CA ARG A 94 -0.65 2.39 8.36
C ARG A 94 -1.86 2.19 7.49
N PHE A 95 -1.70 1.34 6.48
CA PHE A 95 -2.73 1.05 5.51
C PHE A 95 -2.83 -0.44 5.29
N CYS A 96 -4.06 -0.92 5.33
CA CYS A 96 -4.42 -2.29 4.99
C CYS A 96 -4.83 -2.37 3.53
N VAL A 97 -4.31 -3.37 2.83
CA VAL A 97 -4.64 -3.65 1.44
C VAL A 97 -5.10 -5.08 1.32
N GLN A 98 -6.15 -5.32 0.55
CA GLN A 98 -6.53 -6.66 0.10
C GLN A 98 -6.64 -6.65 -1.42
N THR A 99 -5.66 -7.21 -2.13
CA THR A 99 -5.67 -7.28 -3.59
C THR A 99 -6.92 -8.01 -4.10
N ARG A 100 -7.27 -7.84 -5.37
CA ARG A 100 -8.47 -8.47 -5.94
C ARG A 100 -8.39 -10.00 -5.94
N GLU A 101 -7.18 -10.51 -6.00
CA GLU A 101 -6.82 -11.92 -5.95
C GLU A 101 -6.96 -12.47 -4.52
N GLY A 102 -7.14 -11.60 -3.53
CA GLY A 102 -7.39 -11.94 -2.13
C GLY A 102 -6.18 -11.78 -1.22
N ARG A 103 -5.08 -11.18 -1.70
CA ARG A 103 -3.83 -11.11 -0.94
C ARG A 103 -3.87 -9.94 0.01
N THR A 104 -3.59 -10.18 1.29
CA THR A 104 -3.60 -9.11 2.29
C THR A 104 -2.19 -8.56 2.51
N ALA A 105 -2.09 -7.25 2.67
CA ALA A 105 -0.85 -6.58 3.01
C ALA A 105 -1.07 -5.43 4.00
N LEU A 106 -0.02 -5.14 4.78
CA LEU A 106 0.10 -3.97 5.62
C LEU A 106 1.24 -3.09 5.10
N LEU A 107 0.93 -1.82 4.84
CA LEU A 107 1.88 -0.80 4.45
C LEU A 107 2.06 0.16 5.63
N ARG A 108 3.29 0.36 6.08
CA ARG A 108 3.63 1.33 7.11
C ARG A 108 4.56 2.40 6.57
N VAL A 109 4.18 3.66 6.72
CA VAL A 109 5.02 4.78 6.30
C VAL A 109 6.18 4.96 7.27
N THR A 110 7.41 4.77 6.80
CA THR A 110 8.63 5.01 7.57
C THR A 110 9.21 6.39 7.29
N VAL A 111 9.08 6.89 6.06
CA VAL A 111 9.39 8.26 5.64
C VAL A 111 8.24 8.81 4.80
N SER A 112 7.62 9.90 5.27
CA SER A 112 6.54 10.58 4.56
C SER A 112 7.10 11.34 3.35
N PRO A 113 6.44 11.27 2.19
CA PRO A 113 6.81 12.08 1.04
C PRO A 113 6.28 13.50 1.25
N ILE A 114 7.13 14.50 1.00
CA ILE A 114 6.79 15.93 0.98
C ILE A 114 7.14 16.47 -0.40
N GLY A 115 6.16 17.05 -1.11
CA GLY A 115 6.33 17.39 -2.53
C GLY A 115 6.78 16.16 -3.31
N ARG A 116 7.75 16.31 -4.24
CA ARG A 116 8.27 15.21 -5.07
C ARG A 116 9.46 14.47 -4.44
N THR A 117 9.37 14.12 -3.17
CA THR A 117 10.38 13.29 -2.50
C THR A 117 9.94 11.82 -2.42
N PRO A 118 10.90 10.87 -2.33
CA PRO A 118 10.57 9.45 -2.21
C PRO A 118 9.74 9.14 -0.97
N LEU A 119 8.80 8.21 -1.13
CA LEU A 119 8.07 7.57 -0.03
C LEU A 119 8.85 6.31 0.39
N HIS A 120 9.03 6.13 1.70
CA HIS A 120 9.55 4.87 2.24
C HIS A 120 8.45 4.14 3.00
N LEU A 121 8.28 2.87 2.67
CA LEU A 121 7.33 1.97 3.29
C LEU A 121 8.04 0.76 3.88
N GLN A 122 7.53 0.29 5.01
CA GLN A 122 7.74 -1.06 5.48
C GLN A 122 6.48 -1.85 5.13
N ILE A 123 6.63 -2.85 4.26
CA ILE A 123 5.49 -3.63 3.73
C ILE A 123 5.58 -5.08 4.23
N THR A 124 4.47 -5.56 4.75
CA THR A 124 4.24 -6.96 5.11
C THR A 124 3.15 -7.52 4.21
N VAL A 125 3.39 -8.68 3.59
CA VAL A 125 2.43 -9.35 2.71
C VAL A 125 2.20 -10.76 3.23
N TRP A 126 0.92 -11.10 3.41
CA TRP A 126 0.47 -12.43 3.80
C TRP A 126 -0.07 -13.18 2.59
N ASP A 127 0.11 -14.50 2.55
CA ASP A 127 -0.43 -15.32 1.47
C ASP A 127 -1.96 -15.22 1.33
N LEU A 128 -2.42 -15.59 0.14
CA LEU A 128 -3.83 -15.84 -0.12
C LEU A 128 -4.36 -16.87 0.90
N PRO A 129 -5.55 -16.67 1.49
CA PRO A 129 -6.21 -17.75 2.20
C PRO A 129 -6.28 -18.95 1.25
N GLN A 130 -5.63 -20.06 1.62
CA GLN A 130 -5.84 -21.30 0.89
C GLN A 130 -7.32 -21.68 1.11
N GLY A 131 -8.09 -21.66 0.01
CA GLY A 131 -9.47 -22.14 0.01
C GLY A 131 -9.56 -23.62 0.38
#